data_AF-A0A850SWL1-F1
#
_entry.id   AF-A0A850SWL1-F1
#
_cell.length_a   1.000
_cell.length_b   1.000
_cell.length_c   1.000
_cell.angle_alpha   90.00
_cell.angle_beta   90.00
_cell.angle_gamma   90.00
#
_symmetry.space_group_name_H-M   'P 1'
#
loop_
_entity.id
_entity.type
_entity.pdbx_description
1 polymer ?
#
loop_
_entity_poly.entity_id
_entity_poly.type
_entity_poly.pdbx_seq_one_letter_code
_entity_poly.pdbx_strand_id
1 'polypeptide(L)'
;MNVTRIAVLGVALVAGAGAFFMMMNGDKKAPAPAVQAVQEKSVRVLVADKDFQRGERLTADAIKWVDWPEKALAEAYITEAKGGDPAELEKAVARTTIVKGEPIIEAKIVRAGSSGLMAAVLGPGMRAVTMRITPETGVSG
;
A
#
# COMPACT_ATOMS: atom_id res chain seq x y z
N MET A 1 50.35 59.58 -23.41
CA MET A 1 49.80 58.24 -23.14
C MET A 1 50.57 57.23 -23.99
N ASN A 2 51.16 56.20 -23.38
CA ASN A 2 52.05 55.28 -24.08
C ASN A 2 51.24 54.35 -24.99
N VAL A 3 51.62 54.28 -26.27
CA VAL A 3 50.93 53.47 -27.30
C VAL A 3 50.77 52.02 -26.87
N THR A 4 51.75 51.47 -26.14
CA THR A 4 51.72 50.13 -25.56
C THR A 4 50.57 49.94 -24.56
N ARG A 5 50.23 50.96 -23.75
CA ARG A 5 49.10 50.88 -22.80
C ARG A 5 47.76 50.88 -23.53
N ILE A 6 47.65 51.62 -24.64
CA ILE A 6 46.44 51.66 -25.48
C ILE A 6 46.25 50.32 -26.20
N ALA A 7 47.33 49.73 -26.72
CA ALA A 7 47.29 48.41 -27.36
C ALA A 7 46.86 47.29 -26.38
N VAL A 8 47.41 47.30 -25.16
CA VAL A 8 47.03 46.34 -24.11
C VAL A 8 45.57 46.53 -23.67
N LEU A 9 45.10 47.77 -23.57
CA LEU A 9 43.69 48.08 -23.29
C LEU A 9 42.74 47.57 -24.37
N GLY A 10 43.12 47.68 -25.65
CA GLY A 10 42.33 47.17 -26.77
C GLY A 10 42.18 45.64 -26.73
N VAL A 11 43.27 44.91 -26.49
CA VAL A 11 43.25 43.44 -26.40
C VAL A 11 42.44 42.96 -25.19
N ALA A 12 42.57 43.64 -24.04
CA ALA A 12 41.79 43.32 -22.85
C ALA A 12 40.28 43.49 -23.08
N LEU A 13 39.87 44.52 -23.82
CA LEU A 13 38.46 44.77 -24.15
C LEU A 13 37.88 43.68 -25.05
N VAL A 14 38.63 43.24 -26.06
CA VAL A 14 38.20 42.18 -26.99
C VAL A 14 38.10 40.83 -26.28
N ALA A 15 39.07 40.49 -25.42
CA ALA A 15 39.04 39.26 -24.64
C ALA A 15 37.87 39.23 -23.64
N GLY A 16 37.60 40.35 -22.96
CA GLY A 16 36.47 40.49 -22.04
C GLY A 16 35.12 40.36 -22.73
N ALA A 17 34.96 40.98 -23.91
CA ALA A 17 33.74 40.87 -24.72
C ALA A 17 33.51 39.44 -25.22
N GLY A 18 34.57 38.73 -25.63
CA GLY A 18 34.49 37.33 -26.06
C GLY A 18 34.04 36.38 -24.96
N ALA A 19 34.58 36.51 -23.75
CA ALA A 19 34.19 35.70 -22.60
C ALA A 19 32.74 36.00 -22.16
N PHE A 20 32.33 37.26 -22.16
CA PHE A 20 30.96 37.66 -21.81
C PHE A 20 29.92 37.12 -22.81
N PHE A 21 30.24 37.17 -24.11
CA PHE A 21 29.37 36.62 -25.15
C PHE A 21 29.24 35.08 -25.03
N MET A 22 30.32 34.41 -24.67
CA MET A 22 30.31 32.96 -24.46
C MET A 22 29.53 32.56 -23.19
N MET A 23 29.57 33.37 -22.14
CA MET A 23 28.78 33.16 -20.92
C MET A 23 27.29 33.45 -21.12
N MET A 24 26.93 34.43 -21.96
CA MET A 24 25.52 34.68 -22.34
C MET A 24 24.90 33.53 -23.16
N ASN A 25 25.72 32.77 -23.89
CA ASN A 25 25.29 31.57 -24.63
C ASN A 25 25.51 30.26 -23.86
N GLY A 26 26.13 30.31 -22.68
CA GLY A 26 26.46 29.16 -21.85
C GLY A 26 25.25 28.67 -21.06
N ASP A 27 24.83 27.45 -21.40
CA ASP A 27 23.99 26.57 -20.60
C ASP A 27 22.60 27.08 -20.25
N LYS A 28 21.73 27.06 -21.27
CA LYS A 28 20.38 26.53 -21.03
C LYS A 28 20.54 25.09 -20.56
N LYS A 29 20.76 24.91 -19.25
CA LYS A 29 20.63 23.64 -18.56
C LYS A 29 19.26 23.10 -18.97
N ALA A 30 19.27 22.14 -19.90
CA ALA A 30 18.06 21.49 -20.35
C ALA A 30 17.30 21.08 -19.08
N PRO A 31 16.01 21.40 -18.95
CA PRO A 31 15.23 20.85 -17.86
C PRO A 31 15.46 19.34 -17.92
N ALA A 32 15.99 18.77 -16.83
CA ALA A 32 16.17 17.34 -16.75
C ALA A 32 14.86 16.71 -17.22
N PRO A 33 14.90 15.72 -18.15
CA PRO A 33 13.68 15.14 -18.67
C PRO A 33 12.83 14.75 -17.48
N ALA A 34 11.68 15.39 -17.34
CA ALA A 34 10.72 15.06 -16.30
C ALA A 34 10.44 13.58 -16.50
N VAL A 35 10.93 12.77 -15.57
CA VAL A 35 10.67 11.34 -15.54
C VAL A 35 9.17 11.25 -15.47
N GLN A 36 8.53 10.97 -16.60
CA GLN A 36 7.11 10.68 -16.64
C GLN A 36 6.99 9.43 -15.78
N ALA A 37 6.53 9.63 -14.55
CA ALA A 37 6.20 8.54 -13.66
C ALA A 37 5.23 7.68 -14.47
N VAL A 38 5.72 6.51 -14.90
CA VAL A 38 4.88 5.49 -15.50
C VAL A 38 3.74 5.35 -14.50
N GLN A 39 2.52 5.72 -14.92
CA GLN A 39 1.31 5.47 -14.17
C GLN A 39 1.14 3.96 -14.17
N GLU A 40 1.95 3.28 -13.36
CA GLU A 40 1.73 1.91 -13.01
C GLU A 40 0.36 1.93 -12.34
N LYS A 41 -0.59 1.27 -12.98
CA LYS A 41 -1.91 1.06 -12.43
C LYS A 41 -1.70 0.54 -11.01
N SER A 42 -2.13 1.34 -10.05
CA SER A 42 -2.07 1.02 -8.64
C SER A 42 -3.47 0.68 -8.19
N VAL A 43 -3.56 -0.37 -7.38
CA VAL A 43 -4.81 -0.84 -6.80
C VAL A 43 -4.68 -0.69 -5.30
N ARG A 44 -5.71 -0.13 -4.67
CA ARG A 44 -5.75 -0.01 -3.22
C ARG A 44 -6.04 -1.35 -2.58
N VAL A 45 -5.12 -1.79 -1.73
CA VAL A 45 -5.18 -3.05 -0.98
C VAL A 45 -5.43 -2.73 0.50
N LEU A 46 -6.26 -3.55 1.15
CA LEU A 46 -6.51 -3.45 2.58
C LEU A 46 -5.31 -3.98 3.37
N VAL A 47 -4.76 -3.15 4.25
CA VAL A 47 -3.59 -3.46 5.08
C VAL A 47 -3.92 -3.22 6.55
N ALA A 48 -3.38 -4.05 7.43
CA ALA A 48 -3.50 -3.87 8.87
C ALA A 48 -2.63 -2.70 9.36
N ASP A 49 -3.20 -1.77 10.13
CA ASP A 49 -2.43 -0.68 10.76
C ASP A 49 -1.93 -1.02 12.17
N LYS A 50 -2.46 -2.10 12.76
CA LYS A 50 -2.05 -2.66 14.04
C LYS A 50 -2.07 -4.19 13.99
N ASP A 51 -1.57 -4.81 15.06
CA ASP A 51 -1.68 -6.25 15.24
C ASP A 51 -3.12 -6.62 15.62
N PHE A 52 -3.64 -7.68 15.00
CA PHE A 52 -4.91 -8.31 15.33
C PHE A 52 -4.68 -9.70 15.87
N GLN A 53 -5.31 -10.02 16.99
CA GLN A 53 -5.35 -11.38 17.51
C GLN A 53 -6.50 -12.19 16.90
N ARG A 54 -6.41 -13.52 16.97
CA ARG A 54 -7.52 -14.39 16.56
C ARG A 54 -8.78 -14.04 17.37
N GLY A 55 -9.89 -13.85 16.67
CA GLY A 55 -11.19 -13.49 17.26
C GLY A 55 -11.41 -11.99 17.42
N GLU A 56 -10.41 -11.16 17.10
CA GLU A 56 -10.53 -9.71 17.17
C GLU A 56 -11.27 -9.14 15.94
N ARG A 57 -12.09 -8.10 16.15
CA ARG A 57 -12.79 -7.41 15.06
C ARG A 57 -11.87 -6.44 14.33
N LEU A 58 -12.03 -6.36 13.03
CA LEU A 58 -11.40 -5.32 12.22
C LEU A 58 -12.15 -4.02 12.50
N THR A 59 -11.49 -3.02 13.08
CA THR A 59 -12.08 -1.69 13.29
C THR A 59 -11.58 -0.73 12.21
N ALA A 60 -12.36 0.29 11.88
CA ALA A 60 -12.00 1.31 10.87
C ALA A 60 -10.62 1.93 11.15
N ASP A 61 -10.33 2.22 12.41
CA ASP A 61 -9.07 2.85 12.84
C ASP A 61 -7.84 1.91 12.76
N ALA A 62 -8.07 0.62 12.54
CA ALA A 62 -7.04 -0.41 12.61
C ALA A 62 -6.72 -1.03 11.24
N ILE A 63 -7.40 -0.58 10.20
CA ILE A 63 -7.22 -0.99 8.81
C ILE A 63 -7.03 0.25 7.94
N LYS A 64 -6.26 0.11 6.87
CA LYS A 64 -6.04 1.22 5.93
C LYS A 64 -5.92 0.71 4.51
N TRP A 65 -6.30 1.55 3.58
CA TRP A 65 -6.09 1.33 2.17
C TRP A 65 -4.71 1.84 1.78
N VAL A 66 -3.89 0.97 1.20
CA VAL A 66 -2.53 1.28 0.74
C VAL A 66 -2.45 1.05 -0.77
N ASP A 67 -1.86 2.00 -1.47
CA ASP A 67 -1.64 1.88 -2.91
C ASP A 67 -0.60 0.78 -3.20
N TRP A 68 -1.00 -0.20 -4.01
CA TRP A 68 -0.19 -1.35 -4.35
C TRP A 68 -0.02 -1.44 -5.88
N PRO A 69 1.17 -1.77 -6.42
CA PRO A 69 1.35 -1.90 -7.86
C PRO A 69 0.57 -3.13 -8.38
N GLU A 70 -0.18 -2.97 -9.48
CA GLU A 70 -1.00 -4.04 -10.06
C GLU A 70 -0.18 -5.31 -10.40
N LYS A 71 1.09 -5.13 -10.79
CA LYS A 71 2.01 -6.25 -11.09
C LYS A 71 2.31 -7.15 -9.88
N ALA A 72 2.19 -6.64 -8.66
CA ALA A 72 2.46 -7.38 -7.42
C ALA A 72 1.16 -7.69 -6.64
N LEU A 73 -0.01 -7.50 -7.26
CA LEU A 73 -1.30 -7.77 -6.66
C LEU A 73 -1.58 -9.27 -6.67
N ALA A 74 -1.66 -9.88 -5.49
CA ALA A 74 -2.15 -11.25 -5.37
C ALA A 74 -3.69 -11.28 -5.45
N GLU A 75 -4.25 -12.33 -6.05
CA GLU A 75 -5.71 -12.48 -6.18
C GLU A 75 -6.43 -12.59 -4.83
N ALA A 76 -5.73 -13.06 -3.80
CA ALA A 76 -6.27 -13.23 -2.45
C ALA A 76 -6.42 -11.91 -1.67
N TYR A 77 -5.77 -10.82 -2.13
CA TYR A 77 -5.82 -9.53 -1.45
C TYR A 77 -7.18 -8.87 -1.63
N ILE A 78 -7.67 -8.27 -0.55
CA ILE A 78 -8.88 -7.47 -0.57
C ILE A 78 -8.55 -6.11 -1.18
N THR A 79 -9.18 -5.81 -2.32
CA THR A 79 -9.02 -4.54 -3.01
C THR A 79 -10.30 -3.72 -2.95
N GLU A 80 -10.16 -2.40 -3.02
CA GLU A 80 -11.29 -1.47 -3.01
C GLU A 80 -12.24 -1.76 -4.20
N ALA A 81 -11.68 -2.15 -5.34
CA ALA A 81 -12.43 -2.44 -6.56
C ALA A 81 -13.21 -3.78 -6.56
N LYS A 82 -12.76 -4.80 -5.79
CA LYS A 82 -13.38 -6.14 -5.78
C LYS A 82 -14.45 -6.32 -4.71
N GLY A 83 -14.84 -5.26 -4.00
CA GLY A 83 -15.97 -5.31 -3.07
C GLY A 83 -15.58 -5.38 -1.59
N GLY A 84 -14.48 -4.72 -1.21
CA GLY A 84 -14.26 -4.40 0.19
C GLY A 84 -15.11 -3.21 0.61
N ASP A 85 -16.43 -3.37 0.77
CA ASP A 85 -17.24 -2.33 1.42
C ASP A 85 -16.66 -2.11 2.83
N PRO A 86 -16.14 -0.91 3.16
CA PRO A 86 -15.57 -0.64 4.47
C PRO A 86 -16.52 -1.02 5.61
N ALA A 87 -17.83 -0.80 5.44
CA ALA A 87 -18.82 -1.10 6.46
C ALA A 87 -19.02 -2.61 6.73
N GLU A 88 -18.73 -3.46 5.75
CA GLU A 88 -18.74 -4.92 5.92
C GLU A 88 -17.42 -5.43 6.51
N LEU A 89 -16.31 -4.83 6.09
CA LEU A 89 -14.97 -5.14 6.59
C LEU A 89 -14.83 -4.82 8.09
N GLU A 90 -15.46 -3.74 8.56
CA GLU A 90 -15.52 -3.37 9.97
C GLU A 90 -16.29 -4.39 10.85
N LYS A 91 -17.15 -5.20 10.23
CA LYS A 91 -17.87 -6.27 10.93
C LYS A 91 -17.13 -7.60 10.86
N ALA A 92 -16.03 -7.66 10.10
CA ALA A 92 -15.24 -8.87 9.96
C ALA A 92 -14.40 -9.15 11.21
N VAL A 93 -14.11 -10.43 11.43
CA VAL A 93 -13.33 -10.93 12.56
C VAL A 93 -12.10 -11.66 12.05
N ALA A 94 -10.94 -11.41 12.65
CA ALA A 94 -9.70 -12.10 12.34
C ALA A 94 -9.78 -13.59 12.73
N ARG A 95 -9.62 -14.48 11.75
CA ARG A 95 -9.54 -15.94 11.95
C ARG A 95 -8.17 -16.38 12.49
N THR A 96 -7.14 -15.60 12.17
CA THR A 96 -5.74 -15.82 12.54
C THR A 96 -5.13 -14.52 12.99
N THR A 97 -3.98 -14.58 13.66
CA THR A 97 -3.21 -13.38 13.96
C THR A 97 -2.78 -12.68 12.67
N ILE A 98 -2.97 -11.36 12.61
CA ILE A 98 -2.53 -10.49 11.51
C ILE A 98 -1.59 -9.46 12.11
N VAL A 99 -0.43 -9.27 11.51
CA VAL A 99 0.58 -8.32 12.02
C VAL A 99 0.40 -6.97 11.33
N LYS A 100 0.76 -5.89 12.01
CA LYS A 100 0.82 -4.55 11.44
C LYS A 100 1.62 -4.53 10.13
N GLY A 101 1.08 -3.84 9.13
CA GLY A 101 1.67 -3.70 7.80
C GLY A 101 1.39 -4.87 6.86
N GLU A 102 0.74 -5.93 7.34
CA GLU A 102 0.39 -7.08 6.51
C GLU A 102 -0.87 -6.81 5.67
N PRO A 103 -0.86 -7.14 4.36
CA PRO A 103 -2.07 -7.17 3.55
C PRO A 103 -3.09 -8.17 4.08
N ILE A 104 -4.35 -7.75 4.19
CA ILE A 104 -5.43 -8.60 4.68
C ILE A 104 -6.01 -9.40 3.52
N ILE A 105 -6.11 -10.72 3.72
CA ILE A 105 -6.71 -11.66 2.77
C ILE A 105 -7.99 -12.27 3.34
N GLU A 106 -8.87 -12.69 2.44
CA GLU A 106 -10.16 -13.32 2.78
C GLU A 106 -10.02 -14.54 3.70
N ALA A 107 -8.99 -15.35 3.48
CA ALA A 107 -8.75 -16.55 4.28
C ALA A 107 -8.41 -16.24 5.76
N LYS A 108 -7.88 -15.05 6.05
CA LYS A 108 -7.50 -14.62 7.40
C LYS A 108 -8.63 -13.93 8.16
N ILE A 109 -9.76 -13.66 7.50
CA ILE A 109 -10.92 -13.01 8.12
C ILE A 109 -12.18 -13.88 7.99
N VAL A 110 -13.21 -13.49 8.73
CA VAL A 110 -14.56 -14.04 8.65
C VAL A 110 -15.49 -12.85 8.58
N ARG A 111 -16.25 -12.69 7.48
CA ARG A 111 -17.25 -11.64 7.37
C ARG A 111 -18.43 -11.94 8.28
N ALA A 112 -19.08 -10.88 8.78
CA ALA A 112 -20.34 -11.01 9.50
C ALA A 112 -21.40 -11.60 8.56
N GLY A 113 -21.76 -12.86 8.78
CA GLY A 113 -22.70 -13.61 7.93
C GLY A 113 -22.08 -14.84 7.26
N SER A 114 -20.76 -14.86 7.04
CA SER A 114 -20.04 -16.06 6.58
C SER A 114 -19.66 -16.92 7.79
N SER A 115 -20.64 -17.32 8.59
CA SER A 115 -20.41 -18.24 9.69
C SER A 115 -19.88 -19.54 9.08
N GLY A 116 -18.66 -19.96 9.45
CA GLY A 116 -18.00 -21.12 8.84
C GLY A 116 -18.94 -22.32 8.80
N LEU A 117 -18.87 -23.12 7.73
CA LEU A 117 -19.77 -24.23 7.34
C LEU A 117 -20.63 -24.89 8.44
N MET A 118 -20.12 -25.10 9.65
CA MET A 118 -20.88 -25.65 10.78
C MET A 118 -21.89 -24.67 11.40
N ALA A 119 -21.58 -23.37 11.53
CA ALA A 119 -22.50 -22.35 12.03
C ALA A 119 -23.59 -21.96 11.01
N ALA A 120 -23.36 -22.22 9.72
CA ALA A 120 -24.37 -22.04 8.66
C ALA A 120 -25.42 -23.16 8.64
N VAL A 121 -25.12 -24.32 9.25
CA VAL A 121 -26.06 -25.45 9.40
C VAL A 121 -26.91 -25.30 10.69
N LEU A 122 -26.54 -24.40 11.60
CA LEU A 122 -27.33 -24.10 12.79
C LEU A 122 -28.47 -23.13 12.42
N GLY A 123 -29.70 -23.63 12.43
CA GLY A 123 -30.90 -22.80 12.27
C GLY A 123 -31.06 -21.77 13.40
N PRO A 124 -31.78 -20.66 13.16
CA PRO A 124 -32.00 -19.62 14.16
C PRO A 124 -32.64 -20.22 15.42
N GLY A 125 -32.01 -19.98 16.57
CA GLY A 125 -32.45 -20.47 17.89
C GLY A 125 -31.65 -21.66 18.45
N MET A 126 -30.79 -22.29 17.66
CA MET A 126 -29.96 -23.42 18.13
C MET A 126 -28.67 -22.94 18.80
N ARG A 127 -28.37 -23.45 20.00
CA ARG A 127 -27.14 -23.15 20.77
C ARG A 127 -26.26 -24.40 20.85
N ALA A 128 -24.95 -24.24 20.78
CA ALA A 128 -24.02 -25.34 21.03
C ALA A 128 -24.13 -25.79 22.50
N VAL A 129 -24.21 -27.11 22.72
CA VAL A 129 -24.25 -27.72 24.06
C VAL A 129 -23.13 -28.76 24.13
N THR A 130 -22.34 -28.72 25.20
CA THR A 130 -21.30 -29.72 25.45
C THR A 130 -21.94 -30.99 26.03
N MET A 131 -21.80 -32.13 25.34
CA MET A 131 -22.15 -33.43 25.91
C MET A 131 -20.95 -34.01 26.66
N ARG A 132 -21.16 -34.45 27.90
CA ARG A 132 -20.14 -35.22 28.64
C ARG A 132 -20.10 -36.64 28.09
N ILE A 133 -18.94 -37.06 27.62
CA ILE A 133 -18.69 -38.44 27.20
C ILE A 133 -18.17 -39.19 28.43
N THR A 134 -18.88 -40.24 28.82
CA THR A 134 -18.44 -41.17 29.87
C THR A 134 -17.61 -42.28 29.20
N PRO A 135 -16.58 -42.86 29.84
CA PRO A 135 -15.80 -43.96 29.26
C PRO A 135 -16.67 -45.13 28.73
N GLU A 136 -17.84 -45.36 29.34
CA GLU A 136 -18.85 -46.33 28.90
C GLU A 136 -19.37 -46.08 27.46
N THR A 137 -19.43 -44.81 27.02
CA THR A 137 -19.93 -44.39 25.70
C THR A 137 -18.81 -43.98 24.74
N GLY A 138 -17.55 -44.05 25.19
CA GLY A 138 -16.38 -43.60 24.42
C GLY A 138 -15.74 -44.68 23.54
N VAL A 139 -16.21 -45.93 23.62
CA VAL A 139 -15.72 -47.04 22.78
C VAL A 139 -16.70 -47.23 21.62
N SER A 140 -16.54 -46.41 20.60
CA SER A 140 -16.71 -46.86 19.22
C SER A 140 -15.30 -46.96 18.67
N GLY A 141 -14.90 -48.17 18.25
CA GLY A 141 -13.56 -48.44 17.72
C GLY A 141 -13.14 -47.52 16.58
#